data_AF-A0A850LZT7-F1
#
_entry.id   AF-A0A850LZT7-F1
#
_cell.length_a   1.000
_cell.length_b   1.000
_cell.length_c   1.000
_cell.angle_alpha   90.00
_cell.angle_beta   90.00
_cell.angle_gamma   90.00
#
_symmetry.space_group_name_H-M   'P 1'
#
loop_
_entity.id
_entity.type
_entity.pdbx_description
1 polymer ?
#
loop_
_entity_poly.entity_id
_entity_poly.type
_entity_poly.pdbx_seq_one_letter_code
_entity_poly.pdbx_strand_id
1 'polypeptide(L)'
;KEGKDLGEVLEGIAKGALMGAGISGVAGIVGLVIEHNEFEIQCDARWDSNLNLIKKSFNKIKGQFIPPKKIGLAFENLEELLGNLRFECNNLRPDWIFKSSDIDYSNYMATIARIMSFACQIVVR
;
A
#
# COMPACT_ATOMS: atom_id res chain seq x y z
N LYS A 1 19.91 16.98 7.91
CA LYS A 1 19.40 15.61 7.66
C LYS A 1 17.89 15.69 7.85
N GLU A 2 17.19 16.16 6.84
CA GLU A 2 15.73 16.30 6.86
C GLU A 2 15.15 14.89 6.67
N GLY A 3 14.52 14.38 7.73
CA GLY A 3 13.68 13.19 7.62
C GLY A 3 12.44 13.61 6.87
N LYS A 4 12.24 13.06 5.66
CA LYS A 4 10.94 13.13 4.98
C LYS A 4 9.88 12.69 5.98
N ASP A 5 8.85 13.51 6.17
CA ASP A 5 7.78 13.20 7.10
C ASP A 5 7.21 11.84 6.71
N LEU A 6 7.04 10.95 7.69
CA LEU A 6 6.54 9.61 7.44
C LEU A 6 5.17 9.68 6.73
N GLY A 7 4.42 10.76 6.93
CA GLY A 7 3.20 11.06 6.18
C GLY A 7 3.44 11.19 4.67
N GLU A 8 4.41 12.00 4.24
CA GLU A 8 4.72 12.21 2.81
C GLU A 8 5.22 10.93 2.12
N VAL A 9 6.04 10.13 2.83
CA VAL A 9 6.52 8.85 2.31
C VAL A 9 5.35 7.87 2.14
N LEU A 10 4.44 7.81 3.10
CA LEU A 10 3.27 6.94 3.05
C LEU A 10 2.25 7.39 2.00
N GLU A 11 2.06 8.69 1.81
CA GLU A 11 1.18 9.26 0.79
C GLU A 11 1.70 8.94 -0.62
N GLY A 12 3.01 9.10 -0.86
CA GLY A 12 3.63 8.71 -2.14
C GLY A 12 3.54 7.20 -2.42
N ILE A 13 3.57 6.39 -1.36
CA ILE A 13 3.44 4.94 -1.42
C ILE A 13 2.01 4.50 -1.77
N ALA A 14 1.00 5.10 -1.14
CA ALA A 14 -0.40 4.80 -1.42
C ALA A 14 -0.73 5.09 -2.89
N LYS A 15 -0.30 6.25 -3.39
CA LYS A 15 -0.47 6.65 -4.81
C LYS A 15 0.24 5.69 -5.77
N GLY A 16 1.43 5.19 -5.42
CA GLY A 16 2.19 4.25 -6.25
C GLY A 16 1.61 2.82 -6.31
N ALA A 17 1.08 2.31 -5.20
CA ALA A 17 0.46 0.98 -5.14
C ALA A 17 -0.85 0.93 -5.95
N LEU A 18 -1.61 2.02 -5.95
CA LEU A 18 -2.88 2.17 -6.66
C LEU A 18 -2.72 2.17 -8.19
N MET A 19 -1.72 2.89 -8.73
CA MET A 19 -1.46 2.91 -10.18
C MET A 19 -1.05 1.54 -10.74
N GLY A 20 -0.45 0.66 -9.92
CA GLY A 20 0.00 -0.67 -10.35
C GLY A 20 -1.13 -1.69 -10.59
N ALA A 21 -2.32 -1.46 -10.05
CA ALA A 21 -3.44 -2.41 -10.13
C ALA A 21 -4.35 -2.20 -11.36
N GLY A 22 -4.30 -1.03 -12.03
CA GLY A 22 -5.38 -0.57 -12.90
C GLY A 22 -5.23 -0.74 -14.42
N ILE A 23 -4.09 -1.19 -14.96
CA ILE A 23 -3.82 -1.02 -16.40
C ILE A 23 -3.85 -2.35 -17.17
N SER A 24 -5.06 -2.78 -17.59
CA SER A 24 -5.22 -3.70 -18.72
C SER A 24 -6.56 -3.52 -19.46
N GLY A 25 -6.58 -2.69 -20.52
CA GLY A 25 -7.66 -2.71 -21.55
C GLY A 25 -8.15 -1.35 -22.05
N VAL A 26 -7.80 -0.97 -23.29
CA VAL A 26 -7.83 0.40 -23.83
C VAL A 26 -9.22 1.01 -24.14
N ALA A 27 -10.30 0.22 -24.19
CA ALA A 27 -11.66 0.74 -24.41
C ALA A 27 -12.49 0.90 -23.12
N GLY A 28 -12.04 0.31 -22.00
CA GLY A 28 -12.63 0.48 -20.67
C GLY A 28 -12.03 1.65 -19.89
N ILE A 29 -10.98 2.30 -20.41
CA ILE A 29 -10.16 3.30 -19.70
C ILE A 29 -10.98 4.49 -19.19
N VAL A 30 -11.97 5.01 -19.93
CA VAL A 30 -12.71 6.20 -19.48
C VAL A 30 -13.64 5.89 -18.30
N GLY A 31 -14.31 4.73 -18.31
CA GLY A 31 -15.12 4.26 -17.18
C GLY A 31 -14.26 3.83 -15.99
N LEU A 32 -13.19 3.09 -16.27
CA LEU A 32 -12.17 2.72 -15.28
C LEU A 32 -11.50 3.93 -14.66
N VAL A 33 -11.28 5.04 -15.37
CA VAL A 33 -10.67 6.27 -14.85
C VAL A 33 -11.63 7.00 -13.91
N ILE A 34 -12.94 7.04 -14.21
CA ILE A 34 -13.93 7.64 -13.31
C ILE A 34 -14.08 6.77 -12.04
N GLU A 35 -14.18 5.45 -12.20
CA GLU A 35 -14.25 4.50 -11.08
C GLU A 35 -12.94 4.47 -10.28
N HIS A 36 -11.76 4.59 -10.93
CA HIS A 36 -10.46 4.75 -10.25
C HIS A 36 -10.43 6.04 -9.46
N ASN A 37 -10.92 7.15 -10.02
CA ASN A 37 -10.90 8.45 -9.37
C ASN A 37 -11.82 8.46 -8.14
N GLU A 38 -13.00 7.85 -8.23
CA GLU A 38 -13.88 7.70 -7.06
C GLU A 38 -13.28 6.76 -6.01
N PHE A 39 -12.63 5.66 -6.44
CA PHE A 39 -11.92 4.75 -5.55
C PHE A 39 -10.73 5.42 -4.86
N GLU A 40 -9.96 6.23 -5.59
CA GLU A 40 -8.82 7.01 -5.09
C GLU A 40 -9.27 8.05 -4.08
N ILE A 41 -10.29 8.85 -4.41
CA ILE A 41 -10.87 9.85 -3.50
C ILE A 41 -11.33 9.20 -2.19
N GLN A 42 -11.92 8.01 -2.26
CA GLN A 42 -12.39 7.32 -1.07
C GLN A 42 -11.27 6.65 -0.27
N CYS A 43 -10.27 6.10 -0.95
CA CYS A 43 -9.06 5.63 -0.31
C CYS A 43 -8.39 6.76 0.47
N ASP A 44 -8.25 7.94 -0.14
CA ASP A 44 -7.66 9.11 0.50
C ASP A 44 -8.53 9.61 1.67
N ALA A 45 -9.85 9.70 1.50
CA ALA A 45 -10.76 10.12 2.58
C ALA A 45 -10.75 9.15 3.77
N ARG A 46 -10.75 7.83 3.52
CA ARG A 46 -10.65 6.83 4.59
C ARG A 46 -9.26 6.80 5.19
N TRP A 47 -8.20 7.02 4.40
CA TRP A 47 -6.83 7.12 4.88
C TRP A 47 -6.70 8.24 5.90
N ASP A 48 -7.14 9.45 5.56
CA ASP A 48 -7.07 10.61 6.44
C ASP A 48 -7.87 10.39 7.73
N SER A 49 -9.08 9.85 7.60
CA SER A 49 -9.94 9.55 8.74
C SER A 49 -9.36 8.49 9.68
N ASN A 50 -8.52 7.59 9.15
CA ASN A 50 -7.95 6.46 9.89
C ASN A 50 -6.45 6.58 10.15
N LEU A 51 -5.83 7.72 9.84
CA LEU A 51 -4.37 7.88 9.84
C LEU A 51 -3.71 7.46 11.15
N ASN A 52 -4.34 7.77 12.29
CA ASN A 52 -3.82 7.40 13.61
C ASN A 52 -3.85 5.88 13.85
N LEU A 53 -4.90 5.20 13.39
CA LEU A 53 -5.02 3.74 13.49
C LEU A 53 -4.00 3.06 12.56
N ILE A 54 -3.85 3.57 11.33
CA ILE A 54 -2.83 3.10 10.37
C ILE A 54 -1.43 3.23 10.97
N LYS A 55 -1.08 4.41 11.51
CA LYS A 55 0.21 4.64 12.19
C LYS A 55 0.42 3.66 13.35
N LYS A 56 -0.61 3.42 14.16
CA LYS A 56 -0.56 2.48 15.27
C LYS A 56 -0.33 1.04 14.80
N SER A 57 -1.06 0.59 13.79
CA SER A 57 -0.91 -0.74 13.19
C SER A 57 0.46 -0.91 12.54
N PHE A 58 0.92 0.08 11.77
CA PHE A 58 2.24 0.10 11.17
C PHE A 58 3.35 0.00 12.23
N ASN A 59 3.28 0.80 13.30
CA ASN A 59 4.27 0.77 14.37
C ASN A 59 4.35 -0.58 15.09
N LYS A 60 3.28 -1.35 15.13
CA LYS A 60 3.29 -2.72 15.68
C LYS A 60 4.03 -3.72 14.78
N ILE A 61 3.93 -3.56 13.46
CA ILE A 61 4.46 -4.54 12.49
C ILE A 61 5.82 -4.12 11.87
N LYS A 62 6.21 -2.85 11.96
CA LYS A 62 7.43 -2.32 11.32
C LYS A 62 8.73 -2.89 11.88
N GLY A 63 8.75 -3.28 13.16
CA GLY A 63 9.96 -3.74 13.86
C GLY A 63 10.50 -5.09 13.36
N GLN A 64 9.73 -5.79 12.53
CA GLN A 64 10.04 -7.16 12.11
C GLN A 64 10.78 -7.23 10.76
N PHE A 65 11.16 -6.10 10.17
CA PHE A 65 11.35 -6.05 8.72
C PHE A 65 12.55 -5.22 8.27
N ILE A 66 13.74 -5.86 8.26
CA ILE A 66 15.00 -5.31 7.72
C ILE A 66 15.40 -6.17 6.51
N PRO A 67 15.62 -5.59 5.31
CA PRO A 67 16.03 -6.38 4.15
C PRO A 67 17.35 -7.13 4.38
N PRO A 68 17.56 -8.31 3.78
CA PRO A 68 18.85 -8.98 3.81
C PRO A 68 19.93 -8.13 3.09
N LYS A 69 21.21 -8.28 3.47
CA LYS A 69 22.31 -7.51 2.86
C LYS A 69 22.56 -7.88 1.39
N LYS A 70 22.30 -9.13 1.01
CA LYS A 70 22.43 -9.58 -0.38
C LYS A 70 21.25 -9.06 -1.19
N ILE A 71 21.52 -8.17 -2.14
CA ILE A 71 20.49 -7.45 -2.90
C ILE A 71 19.54 -8.39 -3.65
N GLY A 72 20.05 -9.47 -4.24
CA GLY A 72 19.20 -10.47 -4.92
C GLY A 72 18.17 -11.10 -3.98
N LEU A 73 18.57 -11.51 -2.78
CA LEU A 73 17.64 -12.03 -1.76
C LEU A 73 16.66 -10.97 -1.26
N ALA A 74 17.07 -9.69 -1.26
CA ALA A 74 16.18 -8.61 -0.84
C ALA A 74 15.07 -8.38 -1.87
N PHE A 75 15.38 -8.46 -3.16
CA PHE A 75 14.39 -8.40 -4.23
C PHE A 75 13.49 -9.64 -4.25
N GLU A 76 14.02 -10.85 -4.08
CA GLU A 76 13.20 -12.07 -3.95
C GLU A 76 12.20 -11.96 -2.81
N ASN A 77 12.62 -11.48 -1.63
CA ASN A 77 11.71 -11.24 -0.51
C ASN A 77 10.66 -10.15 -0.82
N LEU A 78 11.02 -9.10 -1.56
CA LEU A 78 10.08 -8.06 -1.96
C LEU A 78 9.04 -8.63 -2.95
N GLU A 79 9.47 -9.44 -3.92
CA GLU A 79 8.58 -10.11 -4.86
C GLU A 79 7.58 -11.03 -4.14
N GLU A 80 8.04 -11.79 -3.14
CA GLU A 80 7.16 -12.62 -2.31
C GLU A 80 6.10 -11.78 -1.58
N LEU A 81 6.50 -10.67 -0.96
CA LEU A 81 5.58 -9.76 -0.28
C LEU A 81 4.55 -9.15 -1.23
N LEU A 82 4.99 -8.72 -2.42
CA LEU A 82 4.09 -8.19 -3.45
C LEU A 82 3.15 -9.27 -3.99
N GLY A 83 3.63 -10.51 -4.13
CA GLY A 83 2.81 -11.67 -4.50
C GLY A 83 1.72 -11.94 -3.47
N ASN A 84 2.07 -11.92 -2.18
CA ASN A 84 1.12 -12.08 -1.08
C ASN A 84 0.09 -10.95 -1.06
N LEU A 85 0.53 -9.69 -1.22
CA LEU A 85 -0.38 -8.55 -1.30
C LEU A 85 -1.35 -8.66 -2.49
N ARG A 86 -0.85 -9.08 -3.65
CA ARG A 86 -1.69 -9.30 -4.84
C ARG A 86 -2.71 -10.40 -4.61
N PHE A 87 -2.30 -11.50 -3.96
CA PHE A 87 -3.22 -12.57 -3.60
C PHE A 87 -4.31 -12.08 -2.64
N GLU A 88 -3.95 -11.34 -1.59
CA GLU A 88 -4.92 -10.74 -0.66
C GLU A 88 -5.88 -9.80 -1.40
N CYS A 89 -5.36 -8.89 -2.23
CA CYS A 89 -6.14 -7.93 -3.01
C CYS A 89 -7.17 -8.62 -3.92
N ASN A 90 -6.77 -9.68 -4.62
CA ASN A 90 -7.66 -10.43 -5.52
C ASN A 90 -8.79 -11.16 -4.78
N ASN A 91 -8.63 -11.40 -3.48
CA ASN A 91 -9.64 -12.03 -2.63
C ASN A 91 -10.53 -11.01 -1.89
N LEU A 92 -10.26 -9.71 -2.04
CA LEU A 92 -11.14 -8.67 -1.50
C LEU A 92 -12.41 -8.56 -2.33
N ARG A 93 -13.52 -8.26 -1.65
CA ARG A 93 -14.76 -7.90 -2.35
C ARG A 93 -14.58 -6.56 -3.07
N PRO A 94 -15.25 -6.35 -4.22
CA PRO A 94 -15.20 -5.06 -4.92
C PRO A 94 -15.61 -3.86 -4.04
N ASP A 95 -16.53 -4.08 -3.09
CA ASP A 95 -17.02 -3.05 -2.16
C ASP A 95 -16.25 -3.03 -0.83
N TRP A 96 -15.13 -3.75 -0.71
CA TRP A 96 -14.41 -3.90 0.56
C TRP A 96 -13.96 -2.56 1.13
N ILE A 97 -13.54 -1.62 0.28
CA ILE A 97 -13.13 -0.27 0.72
C ILE A 97 -14.27 0.50 1.40
N PHE A 98 -15.54 0.14 1.15
CA PHE A 98 -16.70 0.78 1.77
C PHE A 98 -17.20 0.03 3.00
N LYS A 99 -17.04 -1.30 3.02
CA LYS A 99 -17.67 -2.19 4.00
C LYS A 99 -16.71 -2.71 5.06
N SER A 100 -15.40 -2.61 4.84
CA SER A 100 -14.42 -3.04 5.83
C SER A 100 -14.46 -2.17 7.07
N SER A 101 -14.21 -2.78 8.23
CA SER A 101 -14.06 -2.02 9.46
C SER A 101 -12.84 -1.11 9.37
N ASP A 102 -12.84 -0.02 10.14
CA ASP A 102 -11.70 0.89 10.23
C ASP A 102 -10.42 0.17 10.70
N ILE A 103 -10.56 -0.88 11.53
CA ILE A 103 -9.45 -1.73 11.96
C ILE A 103 -8.90 -2.54 10.79
N ASP A 104 -9.76 -3.22 10.03
CA ASP A 104 -9.34 -4.05 8.89
C ASP A 104 -8.70 -3.20 7.80
N TYR A 105 -9.32 -2.06 7.49
CA TYR A 105 -8.78 -1.07 6.58
C TYR A 105 -7.40 -0.59 7.05
N SER A 106 -7.29 -0.19 8.32
CA SER A 106 -6.02 0.31 8.86
C SER A 106 -4.91 -0.74 8.86
N ASN A 107 -5.24 -2.00 9.12
CA ASN A 107 -4.29 -3.11 9.08
C ASN A 107 -3.81 -3.39 7.65
N TYR A 108 -4.72 -3.40 6.69
CA TYR A 108 -4.38 -3.57 5.28
C TYR A 108 -3.46 -2.46 4.78
N MET A 109 -3.81 -1.20 5.05
CA MET A 109 -2.97 -0.05 4.70
C MET A 109 -1.61 -0.08 5.40
N ALA A 110 -1.55 -0.52 6.66
CA ALA A 110 -0.29 -0.73 7.37
C ALA A 110 0.59 -1.82 6.72
N THR A 111 -0.01 -2.89 6.20
CA THR A 111 0.72 -3.93 5.44
C THR A 111 1.33 -3.37 4.16
N ILE A 112 0.57 -2.60 3.38
CA ILE A 112 1.08 -1.91 2.17
C ILE A 112 2.25 -0.99 2.54
N ALA A 113 2.06 -0.14 3.54
CA ALA A 113 3.09 0.75 4.07
C ALA A 113 4.37 0.00 4.48
N ARG A 114 4.25 -1.20 5.07
CA ARG A 114 5.38 -2.05 5.46
C ARG A 114 6.16 -2.56 4.24
N ILE A 115 5.47 -3.09 3.23
CA ILE A 115 6.09 -3.62 2.01
C ILE A 115 6.88 -2.51 1.30
N MET A 116 6.31 -1.32 1.28
CA MET A 116 6.90 -0.20 0.56
C MET A 116 8.04 0.43 1.34
N SER A 117 7.95 0.50 2.68
CA SER A 117 9.11 0.79 3.53
C SER A 117 10.25 -0.20 3.30
N PHE A 118 9.96 -1.49 3.10
CA PHE A 118 10.98 -2.49 2.76
C PHE A 118 11.61 -2.21 1.39
N ALA A 119 10.82 -1.91 0.36
CA ALA A 119 11.31 -1.53 -0.96
C ALA A 119 12.20 -0.28 -0.90
N CYS A 120 11.79 0.76 -0.17
CA CYS A 120 12.60 1.96 0.04
C CYS A 120 13.94 1.62 0.72
N GLN A 121 13.95 0.75 1.73
CA GLN A 121 15.18 0.31 2.38
C GLN A 121 16.10 -0.48 1.44
N ILE A 122 15.59 -1.16 0.41
CA ILE A 122 16.43 -1.81 -0.60
C ILE A 122 17.10 -0.76 -1.50
N VAL A 123 16.35 0.24 -1.94
CA VAL A 123 16.84 1.27 -2.88
C VAL A 123 17.82 2.25 -2.22
N VAL A 124 17.57 2.63 -0.97
CA VAL A 124 18.37 3.65 -0.25
C VAL A 124 19.66 3.06 0.37
N ARG A 125 19.89 1.75 0.24
CA ARG A 125 21.05 1.06 0.80
C ARG A 125 22.35 1.25 0.02
#